data_AF-A0A952FW22-F1
#
_entry.id   AF-A0A952FW22-F1
#
_cell.length_a   1.000
_cell.length_b   1.000
_cell.length_c   1.000
_cell.angle_alpha   90.00
_cell.angle_beta   90.00
_cell.angle_gamma   90.00
#
_symmetry.space_group_name_H-M   'P 1'
#
loop_
_entity.id
_entity.type
_entity.pdbx_description
1 polymer ?
#
loop_
_entity_poly.entity_id
_entity_poly.type
_entity_poly.pdbx_seq_one_letter_code
_entity_poly.pdbx_strand_id
1 'polypeptide(L)'
;QSYVGLPGNPVEWLDQYYLHLPRPEYQALPDNPAAEDFVALGDRLSDIVPHSQPVPGDQHPFASEHVTRARVLSFNVADLAHQLSEDFLMAGGRFEPLELHTPHDVTQLKQPVIINCTGYAARDLWQDRSITPVRGQIAWLPPQDDAHYSFSYQSTIVVGRRDGIVVQDVGPDDLFGWNDDNETPDTEAARRSVALIAGAYKA
;
A
#
# COMPACT_ATOMS: atom_id res chain seq x y z
N GLN A 1 -6.27 -18.65 -12.19
CA GLN A 1 -4.82 -18.82 -12.02
C GLN A 1 -4.49 -18.31 -10.62
N SER A 2 -3.73 -19.06 -9.82
CA SER A 2 -3.36 -18.66 -8.45
C SER A 2 -1.90 -18.20 -8.45
N TYR A 3 -1.63 -17.00 -7.93
CA TYR A 3 -0.26 -16.47 -7.81
C TYR A 3 0.40 -16.85 -6.47
N VAL A 4 -0.36 -17.39 -5.52
CA VAL A 4 0.16 -17.89 -4.25
C VAL A 4 0.92 -19.19 -4.48
N GLY A 5 2.14 -19.26 -3.95
CA GLY A 5 3.01 -20.45 -4.01
C GLY A 5 3.82 -20.58 -5.30
N LEU A 6 3.81 -19.57 -6.18
CA LEU A 6 4.69 -19.54 -7.35
C LEU A 6 6.14 -19.18 -6.95
N PRO A 7 7.14 -19.60 -7.75
CA PRO A 7 8.51 -19.10 -7.63
C PRO A 7 8.54 -17.56 -7.60
N GLY A 8 9.41 -16.97 -6.78
CA GLY A 8 9.47 -15.52 -6.55
C GLY A 8 8.44 -14.99 -5.54
N ASN A 9 7.41 -15.77 -5.18
CA ASN A 9 6.35 -15.35 -4.26
C ASN A 9 5.69 -14.01 -4.65
N PRO A 10 5.16 -13.88 -5.90
CA PRO A 10 4.52 -12.64 -6.36
C PRO A 10 3.32 -12.25 -5.48
N VAL A 11 2.65 -13.25 -4.90
CA VAL A 11 1.63 -13.08 -3.86
C VAL A 11 1.89 -14.08 -2.75
N GLU A 12 1.91 -13.63 -1.50
CA GLU A 12 2.10 -14.49 -0.33
C GLU A 12 1.21 -14.08 0.84
N TRP A 13 0.96 -15.01 1.75
CA TRP A 13 0.27 -14.71 3.01
C TRP A 13 1.28 -14.21 4.03
N LEU A 14 1.04 -13.03 4.60
CA LEU A 14 1.76 -12.48 5.74
C LEU A 14 0.88 -12.49 6.99
N ASP A 15 1.53 -12.61 8.15
CA ASP A 15 0.91 -12.19 9.40
C ASP A 15 0.93 -10.66 9.47
N GLN A 16 -0.23 -10.05 9.72
CA GLN A 16 -0.36 -8.63 10.05
C GLN A 16 -0.72 -8.49 11.52
N TYR A 17 0.14 -7.82 12.28
CA TYR A 17 -0.10 -7.49 13.67
C TYR A 17 -0.68 -6.08 13.82
N TYR A 18 -1.70 -5.96 14.65
CA TYR A 18 -2.29 -4.68 15.04
C TYR A 18 -1.89 -4.41 16.48
N LEU A 19 -1.10 -3.36 16.69
CA LEU A 19 -0.60 -2.96 18.00
C LEU A 19 -1.55 -1.91 18.57
N HIS A 20 -2.49 -2.36 19.41
CA HIS A 20 -3.46 -1.46 20.01
C HIS A 20 -2.75 -0.67 21.09
N LEU A 21 -2.56 0.63 20.87
CA LEU A 21 -2.08 1.52 21.92
C LEU A 21 -3.25 1.83 22.86
N PRO A 22 -3.00 2.06 24.16
CA PRO A 22 -4.00 2.65 25.04
C PRO A 22 -4.44 3.95 24.39
N ARG A 23 -5.69 4.03 23.92
CA ARG A 23 -6.19 5.19 23.18
C ARG A 23 -6.02 6.44 24.08
N PRO A 24 -5.21 7.45 23.71
CA PRO A 24 -5.64 8.80 24.01
C PRO A 24 -6.94 9.01 23.24
N GLU A 25 -7.91 9.70 23.84
CA GLU A 25 -9.14 10.08 23.15
C GLU A 25 -8.76 10.71 21.79
N TYR A 26 -9.00 9.98 20.70
CA TYR A 26 -8.89 10.57 19.37
C TYR A 26 -9.96 11.66 19.33
N GLN A 27 -9.53 12.91 19.39
CA GLN A 27 -10.38 14.01 18.96
C GLN A 27 -10.82 13.67 17.54
N ALA A 28 -12.14 13.69 17.31
CA ALA A 28 -12.69 13.56 15.98
C ALA A 28 -11.93 14.54 15.08
N LEU A 29 -11.27 14.00 14.05
CA LEU A 29 -10.64 14.83 13.02
C LEU A 29 -11.74 15.72 12.41
N PRO A 30 -11.41 16.97 12.05
CA PRO A 30 -12.39 17.90 11.51
C PRO A 30 -13.15 17.31 10.32
N ASP A 31 -14.41 17.69 10.17
CA ASP A 31 -15.28 17.27 9.06
C ASP A 31 -14.54 17.40 7.73
N ASN A 32 -14.33 16.27 7.07
CA ASN A 32 -13.56 16.14 5.85
C ASN A 32 -14.52 16.11 4.65
N PRO A 33 -14.56 17.15 3.82
CA PRO A 33 -15.53 17.25 2.72
C PRO A 33 -15.35 16.20 1.62
N ALA A 34 -14.20 15.49 1.56
CA ALA A 34 -14.00 14.38 0.64
C ALA A 34 -14.31 13.00 1.29
N ALA A 35 -14.40 12.91 2.61
CA ALA A 35 -14.74 11.66 3.31
C ALA A 35 -16.24 11.34 3.24
N GLU A 36 -17.10 12.34 2.97
CA GLU A 36 -18.56 12.18 2.96
C GLU A 36 -19.08 11.23 1.86
N ASP A 37 -18.29 11.01 0.80
CA ASP A 37 -18.71 10.22 -0.38
C ASP A 37 -18.18 8.77 -0.42
N PHE A 38 -17.34 8.35 0.54
CA PHE A 38 -16.78 6.99 0.53
C PHE A 38 -17.71 5.98 1.22
N VAL A 39 -18.00 4.87 0.53
CA VAL A 39 -18.84 3.80 1.08
C VAL A 39 -18.01 2.90 2.00
N ALA A 40 -18.36 2.86 3.28
CA ALA A 40 -17.81 1.90 4.24
C ALA A 40 -18.44 0.52 4.06
N LEU A 41 -17.74 -0.40 3.38
CA LEU A 41 -18.23 -1.76 3.10
C LEU A 41 -17.61 -2.86 3.99
N GLY A 42 -16.80 -2.50 5.00
CA GLY A 42 -16.08 -3.46 5.83
C GLY A 42 -16.97 -4.56 6.43
N ASP A 43 -18.13 -4.20 6.98
CA ASP A 43 -19.08 -5.15 7.58
C ASP A 43 -19.58 -6.21 6.60
N ARG A 44 -19.70 -5.85 5.30
CA ARG A 44 -20.17 -6.74 4.23
C ARG A 44 -19.11 -7.75 3.80
N LEU A 45 -17.85 -7.55 4.19
CA LEU A 45 -16.73 -8.43 3.86
C LEU A 45 -16.30 -9.30 5.04
N SER A 46 -16.93 -9.11 6.21
CA SER A 46 -16.50 -9.73 7.46
C SER A 46 -16.50 -11.26 7.42
N ASP A 47 -17.35 -11.89 6.60
CA ASP A 47 -17.47 -13.35 6.47
C ASP A 47 -16.52 -13.97 5.43
N ILE A 48 -15.80 -13.16 4.65
CA ILE A 48 -14.92 -13.63 3.56
C ILE A 48 -13.44 -13.23 3.72
N VAL A 49 -13.10 -12.50 4.80
CA VAL A 49 -11.71 -12.13 5.12
C VAL A 49 -11.23 -12.81 6.40
N PRO A 50 -9.93 -13.12 6.54
CA PRO A 50 -9.40 -13.67 7.78
C PRO A 50 -9.64 -12.73 8.96
N HIS A 51 -10.27 -13.23 10.01
CA HIS A 51 -10.49 -12.46 11.23
C HIS A 51 -9.19 -12.30 12.04
N SER A 52 -9.04 -11.13 12.65
CA SER A 52 -8.00 -10.90 13.66
C SER A 52 -8.24 -11.73 14.91
N GLN A 53 -7.18 -12.31 15.45
CA GLN A 53 -7.18 -13.07 16.70
C GLN A 53 -6.23 -12.44 17.72
N PRO A 54 -6.57 -12.40 19.02
CA PRO A 54 -5.64 -11.96 20.06
C PRO A 54 -4.35 -12.80 20.07
N VAL A 55 -3.21 -12.15 20.30
CA VAL A 55 -1.91 -12.80 20.44
C VAL A 55 -1.43 -12.65 21.89
N PRO A 56 -1.14 -13.75 22.60
CA PRO A 56 -0.58 -13.70 23.95
C PRO A 56 0.75 -12.93 24.04
N GLY A 57 0.98 -12.26 25.17
CA GLY A 57 2.14 -11.37 25.39
C GLY A 57 3.51 -12.05 25.31
N ASP A 58 3.57 -13.37 25.48
CA ASP A 58 4.76 -14.21 25.33
C ASP A 58 5.00 -14.70 23.89
N GLN A 59 4.05 -14.46 22.98
CA GLN A 59 4.10 -14.87 21.57
C GLN A 59 4.39 -13.71 20.61
N HIS A 60 4.78 -12.54 21.12
CA HIS A 60 5.20 -11.40 20.30
C HIS A 60 6.27 -10.54 20.96
N PRO A 61 7.12 -9.87 20.15
CA PRO A 61 8.17 -8.97 20.65
C PRO A 61 7.68 -7.55 20.95
N PHE A 62 6.43 -7.22 20.61
CA PHE A 62 5.90 -5.86 20.74
C PHE A 62 5.67 -5.41 22.18
N ALA A 63 5.87 -4.11 22.43
CA ALA A 63 5.66 -3.48 23.72
C ALA A 63 4.17 -3.25 24.08
N SER A 64 3.26 -3.33 23.10
CA SER A 64 1.82 -3.21 23.36
C SER A 64 1.30 -4.40 24.17
N GLU A 65 0.45 -4.13 25.16
CA GLU A 65 -0.25 -5.16 25.96
C GLU A 65 -1.35 -5.87 25.16
N HIS A 66 -1.95 -5.19 24.18
CA HIS A 66 -3.06 -5.70 23.38
C HIS A 66 -2.65 -5.79 21.92
N VAL A 67 -2.34 -7.02 21.49
CA VAL A 67 -1.96 -7.31 20.11
C VAL A 67 -2.97 -8.28 19.50
N THR A 68 -3.41 -7.96 18.28
CA THR A 68 -4.17 -8.91 17.45
C THR A 68 -3.42 -9.21 16.17
N ARG A 69 -3.68 -10.37 15.58
CA ARG A 69 -3.05 -10.82 14.33
C ARG A 69 -4.09 -11.36 13.36
N ALA A 70 -3.99 -10.93 12.10
CA ALA A 70 -4.73 -11.51 10.98
C ALA A 70 -3.75 -12.01 9.92
N ARG A 71 -4.25 -12.86 9.01
CA ARG A 71 -3.54 -13.23 7.78
C ARG A 71 -3.98 -12.29 6.66
N VAL A 72 -3.02 -11.70 5.96
CA VAL A 72 -3.29 -10.82 4.82
C VAL A 72 -2.46 -11.23 3.62
N LEU A 73 -2.93 -10.90 2.43
CA LEU A 73 -2.15 -11.08 1.21
C LEU A 73 -1.18 -9.90 1.07
N SER A 74 0.08 -10.21 0.85
CA SER A 74 1.11 -9.28 0.43
C SER A 74 1.44 -9.52 -1.04
N PHE A 75 1.61 -8.44 -1.78
CA PHE A 75 1.90 -8.46 -3.20
C PHE A 75 3.33 -7.93 -3.40
N ASN A 76 4.22 -8.79 -3.86
CA ASN A 76 5.54 -8.35 -4.25
C ASN A 76 5.45 -7.69 -5.64
N VAL A 77 5.45 -6.36 -5.66
CA VAL A 77 5.16 -5.57 -6.87
C VAL A 77 6.13 -5.92 -8.00
N ALA A 78 7.41 -6.12 -7.72
CA ALA A 78 8.41 -6.43 -8.74
C ALA A 78 8.16 -7.81 -9.37
N ASP A 79 8.01 -8.84 -8.54
CA ASP A 79 7.80 -10.21 -9.00
C ASP A 79 6.42 -10.38 -9.66
N LEU A 80 5.39 -9.74 -9.12
CA LEU A 80 4.05 -9.75 -9.72
C LEU A 80 4.02 -9.02 -11.06
N ALA A 81 4.67 -7.86 -11.18
CA ALA A 81 4.74 -7.13 -12.44
C ALA A 81 5.51 -7.94 -13.50
N HIS A 82 6.59 -8.61 -13.11
CA HIS A 82 7.32 -9.52 -13.98
C HIS A 82 6.43 -10.66 -14.47
N GLN A 83 5.77 -11.38 -13.57
CA GLN A 83 4.85 -12.48 -13.89
C GLN A 83 3.73 -12.04 -14.84
N LEU A 84 3.05 -10.93 -14.53
CA LEU A 84 1.97 -10.40 -15.37
C LEU A 84 2.46 -9.96 -16.76
N SER A 85 3.67 -9.40 -16.84
CA SER A 85 4.28 -9.01 -18.11
C SER A 85 4.65 -10.22 -18.96
N GLU A 86 5.19 -11.27 -18.36
CA GLU A 86 5.49 -12.53 -19.05
C GLU A 86 4.21 -13.21 -19.55
N ASP A 87 3.17 -13.29 -18.71
CA ASP A 87 1.87 -13.86 -19.09
C ASP A 87 1.26 -13.08 -20.27
N PHE A 88 1.36 -11.75 -20.27
CA PHE A 88 0.90 -10.91 -21.38
C PHE A 88 1.69 -11.18 -22.68
N LEU A 89 3.02 -11.28 -22.61
CA LEU A 89 3.86 -11.57 -23.77
C LEU A 89 3.62 -12.98 -24.32
N MET A 90 3.47 -13.98 -23.44
CA MET A 90 3.16 -15.36 -23.82
C MET A 90 1.79 -15.48 -24.50
N ALA A 91 0.82 -14.66 -24.09
CA ALA A 91 -0.48 -14.54 -24.75
C ALA A 91 -0.41 -13.81 -26.12
N GLY A 92 0.76 -13.38 -26.56
CA GLY A 92 0.98 -12.69 -27.83
C GLY A 92 0.89 -11.15 -27.75
N GLY A 93 0.79 -10.61 -26.54
CA GLY A 93 0.86 -9.17 -26.27
C GLY A 93 2.22 -8.58 -26.65
N ARG A 94 2.27 -7.25 -26.79
CA ARG A 94 3.49 -6.50 -27.12
C ARG A 94 3.55 -5.20 -26.33
N PHE A 95 4.74 -4.84 -25.88
CA PHE A 95 5.01 -3.52 -25.30
C PHE A 95 5.62 -2.62 -26.36
N GLU A 96 4.97 -1.49 -26.61
CA GLU A 96 5.45 -0.45 -27.53
C GLU A 96 5.57 0.86 -26.74
N PRO A 97 6.79 1.42 -26.58
CA PRO A 97 6.97 2.73 -25.97
C PRO A 97 6.24 3.79 -26.80
N LEU A 98 5.33 4.51 -26.16
CA LEU A 98 4.55 5.58 -26.77
C LEU A 98 4.26 6.63 -25.72
N GLU A 99 4.42 7.89 -26.09
CA GLU A 99 4.06 9.04 -25.27
C GLU A 99 2.88 9.77 -25.90
N LEU A 100 1.87 10.07 -25.10
CA LEU A 100 0.67 10.80 -25.49
C LEU A 100 0.62 12.07 -24.63
N HIS A 101 0.58 13.23 -25.27
CA HIS A 101 0.56 14.52 -24.57
C HIS A 101 -0.84 15.14 -24.54
N THR A 102 -1.70 14.77 -25.48
CA THR A 102 -3.04 15.31 -25.64
C THR A 102 -4.06 14.21 -25.96
N PRO A 103 -5.37 14.43 -25.73
CA PRO A 103 -6.41 13.48 -26.13
C PRO A 103 -6.37 13.14 -27.62
N HIS A 104 -5.90 14.06 -28.47
CA HIS A 104 -5.84 13.86 -29.91
C HIS A 104 -4.80 12.81 -30.31
N ASP A 105 -3.74 12.61 -29.53
CA ASP A 105 -2.67 11.66 -29.85
C ASP A 105 -3.16 10.21 -29.91
N VAL A 106 -4.28 9.91 -29.24
CA VAL A 106 -4.96 8.62 -29.30
C VAL A 106 -5.42 8.27 -30.72
N THR A 107 -5.66 9.27 -31.59
CA THR A 107 -6.02 9.04 -33.00
C THR A 107 -4.88 8.46 -33.84
N GLN A 108 -3.65 8.50 -33.34
CA GLN A 108 -2.49 7.87 -33.98
C GLN A 108 -2.49 6.34 -33.80
N LEU A 109 -3.24 5.83 -32.81
CA LEU A 109 -3.40 4.40 -32.55
C LEU A 109 -4.29 3.75 -33.61
N LYS A 110 -3.85 2.62 -34.16
CA LYS A 110 -4.59 1.86 -35.18
C LYS A 110 -5.56 0.85 -34.57
N GLN A 111 -5.45 0.61 -33.27
CA GLN A 111 -6.23 -0.37 -32.53
C GLN A 111 -7.68 0.12 -32.39
N PRO A 112 -8.68 -0.73 -32.64
CA PRO A 112 -10.09 -0.31 -32.64
C PRO A 112 -10.67 -0.11 -31.24
N VAL A 113 -10.00 -0.62 -30.21
CA VAL A 113 -10.40 -0.53 -28.80
C VAL A 113 -9.19 -0.08 -28.00
N ILE A 114 -9.41 0.89 -27.12
CA ILE A 114 -8.40 1.44 -26.23
C ILE A 114 -8.91 1.30 -24.80
N ILE A 115 -8.06 0.74 -23.93
CA ILE A 115 -8.30 0.68 -22.49
C ILE A 115 -7.38 1.72 -21.85
N ASN A 116 -7.96 2.76 -21.25
CA ASN A 116 -7.21 3.84 -20.63
C ASN A 116 -6.81 3.49 -19.19
N CYS A 117 -5.53 3.21 -18.97
CA CYS A 117 -4.95 2.88 -17.65
C CYS A 117 -3.85 3.86 -17.23
N THR A 118 -3.99 5.15 -17.58
CA THR A 118 -2.93 6.17 -17.39
C THR A 118 -2.79 6.71 -15.95
N GLY A 119 -3.65 6.27 -15.03
CA GLY A 119 -3.56 6.63 -13.60
C GLY A 119 -3.58 8.15 -13.40
N TYR A 120 -2.63 8.67 -12.61
CA TYR A 120 -2.54 10.10 -12.31
C TYR A 120 -2.35 10.97 -13.57
N ALA A 121 -1.68 10.46 -14.61
CA ALA A 121 -1.45 11.20 -15.86
C ALA A 121 -2.76 11.52 -16.61
N ALA A 122 -3.87 10.85 -16.31
CA ALA A 122 -5.18 11.20 -16.90
C ALA A 122 -5.62 12.63 -16.56
N ARG A 123 -5.15 13.18 -15.42
CA ARG A 123 -5.40 14.57 -15.04
C ARG A 123 -4.96 15.56 -16.11
N ASP A 124 -3.81 15.31 -16.74
CA ASP A 124 -3.26 16.16 -17.78
C ASP A 124 -3.60 15.67 -19.19
N LEU A 125 -3.49 14.35 -19.44
CA LEU A 125 -3.81 13.77 -20.75
C LEU A 125 -5.26 14.01 -21.15
N TRP A 126 -6.21 13.88 -20.22
CA TRP A 126 -7.65 14.01 -20.48
C TRP A 126 -8.28 15.27 -19.90
N GLN A 127 -7.47 16.13 -19.27
CA GLN A 127 -7.95 17.30 -18.52
C GLN A 127 -8.96 16.92 -17.42
N ASP A 128 -8.86 15.71 -16.88
CA ASP A 128 -9.72 15.26 -15.80
C ASP A 128 -9.25 15.86 -14.46
N ARG A 129 -9.76 17.06 -14.17
CA ARG A 129 -9.42 17.79 -12.94
C ARG A 129 -10.07 17.21 -11.67
N SER A 130 -10.87 16.15 -11.79
CA SER A 130 -11.40 15.43 -10.61
C SER A 130 -10.34 14.54 -9.95
N ILE A 131 -9.31 14.11 -10.70
CA ILE A 131 -8.22 13.28 -10.18
C ILE A 131 -7.27 14.14 -9.37
N THR A 132 -7.19 13.91 -8.05
CA THR A 132 -6.31 14.66 -7.12
C THR A 132 -5.29 13.70 -6.51
N PRO A 133 -3.98 14.06 -6.45
CA PRO A 133 -2.97 13.18 -5.88
C PRO A 133 -3.10 13.12 -4.36
N VAL A 134 -2.69 11.99 -3.78
CA VAL A 134 -2.42 11.85 -2.35
C VAL A 134 -0.99 11.35 -2.21
N ARG A 135 -0.11 12.21 -1.72
CA ARG A 135 1.32 11.92 -1.62
C ARG A 135 1.59 10.91 -0.49
N GLY A 136 2.03 9.72 -0.88
CA GLY A 136 2.60 8.72 0.02
C GLY A 136 4.12 8.67 -0.11
N GLN A 137 4.83 8.47 1.00
CA GLN A 137 6.27 8.24 1.00
C GLN A 137 6.63 7.02 1.85
N ILE A 138 7.49 6.16 1.29
CA ILE A 138 8.01 4.99 1.98
C ILE A 138 9.52 5.09 2.21
N ALA A 139 9.97 4.60 3.35
CA ALA A 139 11.36 4.28 3.60
C ALA A 139 11.60 2.78 3.34
N TRP A 140 12.74 2.44 2.74
CA TRP A 140 13.12 1.07 2.44
C TRP A 140 14.32 0.66 3.29
N LEU A 141 14.17 -0.40 4.07
CA LEU A 141 15.24 -0.98 4.86
C LEU A 141 15.64 -2.35 4.27
N PRO A 142 16.88 -2.82 4.50
CA PRO A 142 17.28 -4.17 4.11
C PRO A 142 16.34 -5.23 4.69
N PRO A 143 16.10 -6.33 3.96
CA PRO A 143 15.28 -7.44 4.46
C PRO A 143 15.91 -8.10 5.68
N GLN A 144 15.07 -8.65 6.55
CA GLN A 144 15.48 -9.44 7.72
C GLN A 144 14.62 -10.72 7.74
N ASP A 145 15.28 -11.88 7.81
CA ASP A 145 14.61 -13.19 7.68
C ASP A 145 13.61 -13.46 8.82
N ASP A 146 13.87 -12.91 10.00
CA ASP A 146 13.03 -13.01 11.19
C ASP A 146 11.91 -11.95 11.26
N ALA A 147 11.89 -10.99 10.33
CA ALA A 147 10.91 -9.90 10.26
C ALA A 147 9.94 -10.05 9.07
N HIS A 148 9.56 -11.27 8.69
CA HIS A 148 8.62 -11.53 7.59
C HIS A 148 7.15 -11.44 8.03
N TYR A 149 6.76 -10.24 8.49
CA TYR A 149 5.39 -9.90 8.91
C TYR A 149 5.13 -8.41 8.68
N SER A 150 3.87 -7.99 8.72
CA SER A 150 3.50 -6.58 8.76
C SER A 150 2.95 -6.18 10.11
N PHE A 151 3.03 -4.90 10.44
CA PHE A 151 2.34 -4.35 11.60
C PHE A 151 1.99 -2.88 11.43
N SER A 152 0.99 -2.44 12.17
CA SER A 152 0.64 -1.02 12.31
C SER A 152 1.01 -0.55 13.71
N TYR A 153 1.69 0.60 13.80
CA TYR A 153 2.10 1.24 15.05
C TYR A 153 1.97 2.76 14.93
N GLN A 154 1.15 3.36 15.78
CA GLN A 154 0.80 4.79 15.66
C GLN A 154 0.32 5.11 14.23
N SER A 155 0.89 6.13 13.58
CA SER A 155 0.60 6.50 12.19
C SER A 155 1.44 5.72 11.17
N THR A 156 2.18 4.68 11.59
CA THR A 156 3.06 3.93 10.67
C THR A 156 2.53 2.55 10.34
N ILE A 157 2.71 2.17 9.07
CA ILE A 157 2.55 0.81 8.58
C ILE A 157 3.92 0.29 8.19
N VAL A 158 4.24 -0.91 8.67
CA VAL A 158 5.47 -1.62 8.35
C VAL A 158 5.11 -2.92 7.64
N VAL A 159 5.77 -3.20 6.53
CA VAL A 159 5.61 -4.45 5.78
C VAL A 159 7.00 -5.05 5.57
N GLY A 160 7.33 -6.07 6.37
CA GLY A 160 8.54 -6.85 6.21
C GLY A 160 8.39 -7.89 5.11
N ARG A 161 9.02 -7.63 3.97
CA ARG A 161 8.98 -8.48 2.78
C ARG A 161 10.37 -9.06 2.52
N ARG A 162 10.43 -10.07 1.64
CA ARG A 162 11.67 -10.77 1.28
C ARG A 162 12.69 -9.87 0.56
N ASP A 163 12.19 -8.87 -0.14
CA ASP A 163 12.96 -7.87 -0.90
C ASP A 163 13.23 -6.58 -0.10
N GLY A 164 12.73 -6.48 1.13
CA GLY A 164 13.00 -5.37 2.03
C GLY A 164 11.85 -5.08 2.99
N ILE A 165 12.15 -4.25 4.00
CA ILE A 165 11.15 -3.78 4.95
C ILE A 165 10.71 -2.39 4.51
N VAL A 166 9.42 -2.26 4.22
CA VAL A 166 8.78 -1.01 3.84
C VAL A 166 8.22 -0.35 5.09
N VAL A 167 8.56 0.91 5.33
CA VAL A 167 8.01 1.72 6.43
C VAL A 167 7.35 2.94 5.83
N GLN A 168 6.05 3.12 6.10
CA GLN A 168 5.28 4.27 5.63
C GLN A 168 4.64 4.96 6.84
N ASP A 169 4.78 6.28 6.91
CA ASP A 169 3.91 7.11 7.73
C ASP A 169 2.66 7.43 6.89
N VAL A 170 1.51 6.97 7.34
CA VAL A 170 0.21 7.21 6.71
C VAL A 170 -0.51 8.40 7.35
N GLY A 171 0.11 9.07 8.32
CA GLY A 171 -0.46 10.23 8.97
C GLY A 171 -1.75 9.91 9.75
N PRO A 172 -2.60 10.93 9.98
CA PRO A 172 -3.82 10.76 10.78
C PRO A 172 -4.98 10.09 10.04
N ASP A 173 -4.98 10.12 8.69
CA ASP A 173 -6.06 9.62 7.85
C ASP A 173 -5.59 9.35 6.40
N ASP A 174 -6.46 8.75 5.58
CA ASP A 174 -6.19 8.38 4.19
C ASP A 174 -5.94 9.58 3.25
N LEU A 175 -6.16 10.82 3.70
CA LEU A 175 -5.87 12.05 2.94
C LEU A 175 -4.54 12.69 3.33
N PHE A 176 -3.72 12.04 4.15
CA PHE A 176 -2.38 12.52 4.43
C PHE A 176 -1.57 12.66 3.12
N GLY A 177 -1.22 13.89 2.76
CA GLY A 177 -0.60 14.22 1.47
C GLY A 177 -1.60 14.64 0.37
N TRP A 178 -2.85 14.96 0.71
CA TRP A 178 -3.86 15.41 -0.25
C TRP A 178 -3.42 16.63 -1.06
N ASN A 179 -3.62 16.54 -2.37
CA ASN A 179 -3.28 17.57 -3.35
C ASN A 179 -1.81 18.05 -3.26
N ASP A 180 -0.93 17.17 -2.80
CA ASP A 180 0.51 17.35 -2.85
C ASP A 180 1.05 16.51 -4.02
N ASP A 181 1.57 17.18 -5.05
CA ASP A 181 2.17 16.57 -6.24
C ASP A 181 3.71 16.55 -6.17
N ASN A 182 4.30 16.89 -5.02
CA ASN A 182 5.74 16.92 -4.87
C ASN A 182 6.35 15.51 -4.83
N GLU A 183 7.03 15.11 -5.89
CA GLU A 183 7.73 13.82 -5.99
C GLU A 183 9.08 13.79 -5.27
N THR A 184 9.55 14.92 -4.70
CA THR A 184 10.86 14.98 -4.03
C THR A 184 10.82 14.18 -2.71
N PRO A 185 11.74 13.22 -2.49
CA PRO A 185 11.82 12.49 -1.23
C PRO A 185 12.23 13.38 -0.05
N ASP A 186 11.49 13.28 1.07
CA ASP A 186 11.85 13.89 2.36
C ASP A 186 12.59 12.87 3.23
N THR A 187 13.93 13.00 3.26
CA THR A 187 14.78 12.09 4.05
C THR A 187 14.58 12.23 5.55
N GLU A 188 14.21 13.42 6.05
CA GLU A 188 13.95 13.63 7.48
C GLU A 188 12.63 12.96 7.89
N ALA A 189 11.60 13.02 7.05
CA ALA A 189 10.37 12.25 7.27
C ALA A 189 10.64 10.75 7.32
N ALA A 190 11.46 10.23 6.40
CA ALA A 190 11.86 8.81 6.41
C ALA A 190 12.62 8.43 7.69
N ARG A 191 13.53 9.28 8.19
CA ARG A 191 14.22 9.03 9.46
C ARG A 191 13.27 9.03 10.65
N ARG A 192 12.31 9.95 10.69
CA ARG A 192 11.30 10.02 11.75
C ARG A 192 10.42 8.77 11.78
N SER A 193 9.94 8.30 10.63
CA SER A 193 9.09 7.08 10.56
C SER A 193 9.86 5.83 11.02
N VAL A 194 11.13 5.70 10.61
CA VAL A 194 11.98 4.58 11.07
C VAL A 194 12.31 4.68 12.57
N ALA A 195 12.55 5.87 13.09
CA ALA A 195 12.78 6.05 14.53
C ALA A 195 11.52 5.71 15.36
N LEU A 196 10.32 6.00 14.83
CA LEU A 196 9.06 5.73 15.51
C LEU A 196 8.83 4.24 15.73
N ILE A 197 9.14 3.40 14.75
CA ILE A 197 8.90 1.95 14.83
C ILE A 197 9.81 1.26 15.86
N ALA A 198 10.91 1.90 16.30
CA ALA A 198 11.72 1.38 17.39
C ALA A 198 10.92 1.27 18.71
N GLY A 199 9.97 2.18 18.93
CA GLY A 199 9.07 2.15 20.10
C GLY A 199 8.01 1.05 20.05
N ALA A 200 7.89 0.33 18.94
CA ALA A 200 6.96 -0.78 18.81
C ALA A 200 7.42 -2.03 19.58
N TYR A 201 8.73 -2.18 19.82
CA TYR A 201 9.34 -3.38 20.39
C TYR A 201 9.66 -3.20 21.88
N LYS A 202 9.65 -4.32 22.63
CA LYS A 202 10.16 -4.35 24.01
C LYS A 202 11.65 -3.98 24.01
N ALA A 203 12.07 -3.20 25.01
CA ALA A 203 13.47 -2.84 25.23
C ALA A 203 14.32 -4.03 25.69
#